data_AF-M3FSA0-F1
#
_entry.id   AF-M3FSA0-F1
#
_cell.length_a   1.000
_cell.length_b   1.000
_cell.length_c   1.000
_cell.angle_alpha   90.00
_cell.angle_beta   90.00
_cell.angle_gamma   90.00
#
_symmetry.space_group_name_H-M   'P 1'
#
loop_
_entity.id
_entity.type
_entity.pdbx_description
1 polymer ?
#
loop_
_entity_poly.entity_id
_entity_poly.type
_entity_poly.pdbx_seq_one_letter_code
_entity_poly.pdbx_strand_id
1 'polypeptide(L)' 'MQNLEREKLKRLEKRRLKGIALLKKGYTCYGVSKKLGVSKQSVMRWRAKYESEGIEGVKWNGQRGQPTKLAFQRRKN' A
#
# COMPACT_ATOMS: atom_id res chain seq x y z
N MET A 1 2.51 -7.69 22.33
CA MET A 1 2.42 -7.79 20.85
C MET A 1 3.46 -8.79 20.35
N GLN A 2 3.02 -9.95 19.87
CA GLN A 2 3.87 -11.08 19.52
C GLN A 2 4.81 -10.76 18.34
N ASN A 3 6.09 -11.13 18.47
CA ASN A 3 7.20 -10.83 17.55
C ASN A 3 6.91 -11.24 16.07
N LEU A 4 6.08 -12.27 15.88
CA LEU A 4 5.67 -12.79 14.58
C LEU A 4 4.88 -11.79 13.72
N GLU A 5 4.03 -10.97 14.35
CA GLU A 5 3.22 -9.97 13.66
C GLU A 5 4.08 -8.84 13.11
N ARG A 6 5.11 -8.40 13.86
CA ARG A 6 6.05 -7.38 13.40
C ARG A 6 6.81 -7.83 12.15
N GLU A 7 7.26 -9.09 12.11
CA GLU A 7 7.99 -9.63 10.95
C GLU A 7 7.10 -9.73 9.70
N LYS A 8 5.84 -10.16 9.85
CA LYS A 8 4.86 -10.15 8.74
C LYS A 8 4.61 -8.74 8.21
N LEU A 9 4.49 -7.75 9.09
CA LEU A 9 4.27 -6.35 8.72
C LEU A 9 5.46 -5.77 7.96
N LYS A 10 6.70 -5.99 8.43
CA LYS A 10 7.92 -5.58 7.72
C LYS A 10 8.01 -6.21 6.32
N ARG A 11 7.67 -7.50 6.19
CA ARG A 11 7.66 -8.18 4.88
C ARG A 11 6.62 -7.57 3.94
N LEU A 12 5.45 -7.21 4.46
CA LEU A 12 4.40 -6.57 3.68
C LEU A 12 4.83 -5.18 3.21
N GLU A 13 5.40 -4.37 4.10
CA GLU A 13 5.91 -3.03 3.78
C GLU A 13 6.99 -3.08 2.70
N LYS A 14 8.01 -3.94 2.86
CA LYS A 14 9.04 -4.17 1.84
C LYS A 14 8.44 -4.51 0.47
N ARG A 15 7.39 -5.35 0.46
CA ARG A 15 6.71 -5.75 -0.79
C ARG A 15 6.01 -4.56 -1.45
N ARG A 16 5.33 -3.72 -0.67
CA ARG A 16 4.66 -2.53 -1.17
C ARG A 16 5.64 -1.54 -1.78
N LEU A 17 6.73 -1.23 -1.06
CA LEU A 17 7.78 -0.34 -1.53
C LEU A 17 8.43 -0.85 -2.82
N LYS A 18 8.68 -2.16 -2.92
CA LYS A 18 9.17 -2.79 -4.15
C LYS A 18 8.17 -2.63 -5.30
N GLY A 19 6.86 -2.74 -5.03
CA GLY A 19 5.80 -2.49 -6.00
C GLY A 19 5.82 -1.06 -6.54
N ILE A 20 5.90 -0.06 -5.65
CA ILE A 20 6.00 1.35 -6.04
C ILE A 20 7.28 1.61 -6.85
N ALA A 21 8.42 1.07 -6.43
CA ALA A 21 9.67 1.22 -7.17
C ALA A 21 9.57 0.68 -8.60
N LEU A 22 8.86 -0.43 -8.81
CA LEU A 22 8.61 -0.97 -10.15
C LEU A 22 7.67 -0.05 -10.95
N LEU A 23 6.62 0.48 -10.34
CA LEU A 23 5.73 1.46 -10.99
C LEU A 23 6.51 2.71 -11.43
N LYS A 24 7.42 3.23 -10.59
CA LYS A 24 8.29 4.38 -10.93
C LYS A 24 9.24 4.06 -12.09
N LYS A 25 9.62 2.80 -12.28
CA LYS A 25 10.41 2.32 -13.43
C LYS A 25 9.57 2.14 -14.72
N GLY A 26 8.29 2.49 -14.71
CA GLY A 26 7.40 2.38 -15.87
C GLY A 26 6.67 1.04 -16.01
N TYR A 27 6.76 0.14 -15.03
CA TYR A 27 6.00 -1.11 -15.08
C TYR A 27 4.50 -0.84 -14.93
N THR A 28 3.68 -1.60 -15.66
CA THR A 28 2.22 -1.58 -15.49
C THR A 28 1.81 -2.25 -14.18
N CYS A 29 0.64 -1.89 -13.64
CA CYS A 29 0.09 -2.54 -12.45
C CYS A 29 -0.05 -4.07 -12.62
N TYR A 30 -0.31 -4.53 -13.85
CA TYR A 30 -0.35 -5.95 -14.18
C TYR A 30 1.04 -6.60 -14.15
N GLY A 31 2.05 -5.96 -14.74
CA GLY A 31 3.44 -6.45 -14.69
C GLY A 31 3.97 -6.54 -13.26
N VAL A 32 3.68 -5.54 -12.43
CA VAL A 32 4.03 -5.56 -11.00
C VAL A 32 3.29 -6.66 -10.24
N SER A 33 2.00 -6.87 -10.54
CA SER A 33 1.20 -7.96 -9.95
C SER A 33 1.83 -9.33 -10.20
N LYS A 34 2.20 -9.62 -11.45
CA LYS A 34 2.87 -10.88 -11.82
C LYS A 34 4.24 -11.02 -11.17
N LYS A 35 5.03 -9.95 -11.14
CA LYS A 35 6.39 -9.95 -10.58
C LYS A 35 6.43 -10.12 -9.05
N LEU A 36 5.38 -9.69 -8.34
CA LEU A 36 5.30 -9.75 -6.88
C LEU A 36 4.34 -10.83 -6.35
N GLY A 37 3.65 -11.56 -7.24
CA GLY A 37 2.67 -12.59 -6.84
C GLY A 37 1.50 -12.02 -6.05
N VAL A 38 1.05 -10.80 -6.38
CA VAL A 38 -0.09 -10.14 -5.71
C VAL A 38 -1.18 -9.81 -6.72
N SER A 39 -2.41 -9.58 -6.27
CA SER A 39 -3.48 -9.16 -7.18
C SER A 39 -3.23 -7.76 -7.77
N LYS A 40 -3.61 -7.55 -9.03
CA LYS A 40 -3.57 -6.23 -9.70
C LYS A 40 -4.26 -5.15 -8.85
N GLN A 41 -5.39 -5.47 -8.24
CA GLN A 41 -6.15 -4.54 -7.41
C GLN A 41 -5.40 -4.10 -6.14
N SER A 42 -4.54 -4.96 -5.59
CA SER A 42 -3.65 -4.58 -4.49
C SER A 42 -2.60 -3.56 -4.95
N VAL A 43 -2.00 -3.77 -6.12
CA VAL A 43 -1.05 -2.83 -6.71
C VAL A 43 -1.70 -1.48 -7.02
N MET A 44 -2.93 -1.49 -7.56
CA MET A 44 -3.70 -0.25 -7.80
C MET A 44 -3.95 0.53 -6.51
N ARG A 45 -4.31 -0.15 -5.41
CA ARG A 45 -4.48 0.52 -4.11
C ARG A 45 -3.17 1.11 -3.59
N TRP A 46 -2.04 0.43 -3.76
CA TRP A 46 -0.74 0.98 -3.36
C TRP A 46 -0.41 2.23 -4.17
N ARG A 47 -0.65 2.19 -5.49
CA ARG A 47 -0.46 3.34 -6.38
C ARG A 47 -1.32 4.52 -5.96
N ALA A 48 -2.62 4.32 -5.74
CA ALA A 48 -3.52 5.41 -5.33
C ALA A 48 -3.09 6.05 -4.01
N LYS A 49 -2.68 5.25 -3.02
CA LYS A 49 -2.12 5.77 -1.77
C LYS A 49 -0.81 6.53 -1.98
N TYR A 50 0.07 6.00 -2.85
CA TYR A 50 1.32 6.67 -3.19
C TYR A 50 1.09 8.02 -3.88
N GLU A 51 0.11 8.11 -4.77
CA GLU A 51 -0.24 9.35 -5.47
C GLU A 51 -0.86 10.38 -4.51
N SER A 52 -1.59 9.94 -3.48
CA SER A 52 -2.23 10.84 -2.50
C SER A 52 -1.29 11.28 -1.36
N GLU A 53 -0.45 10.39 -0.84
CA GLU A 53 0.29 10.58 0.43
C GLU A 53 1.80 10.30 0.28
N GLY A 54 2.26 9.98 -0.93
CA GLY A 54 3.65 9.62 -1.19
C GLY A 54 4.06 8.28 -0.57
N ILE A 55 5.33 8.16 -0.17
CA ILE A 55 5.87 6.93 0.40
C ILE A 55 5.21 6.60 1.75
N GLU A 56 4.84 7.62 2.54
CA GLU A 56 4.26 7.45 3.87
C GLU A 56 2.89 6.74 3.84
N GLY A 57 2.03 7.04 2.85
CA GLY A 57 0.75 6.34 2.69
C GLY A 57 0.87 4.87 2.27
N VAL A 58 2.03 4.48 1.73
CA VAL A 58 2.31 3.09 1.32
C VAL A 58 2.93 2.29 2.46
N LYS A 59 3.70 2.96 3.33
CA LYS A 59 4.24 2.40 4.55
C LYS A 59 3.11 1.92 5.46
N TRP A 60 3.47 1.02 6.37
CA TRP A 60 2.52 0.58 7.37
C TRP A 60 2.29 1.70 8.39
N ASN A 61 1.10 2.30 8.37
CA ASN A 61 0.71 3.38 9.28
C ASN A 61 0.15 2.87 10.63
N GLY A 62 0.45 1.62 11.02
CA GLY A 62 -0.06 1.06 12.28
C GLY A 62 -1.51 0.58 12.24
N GLN A 63 -2.31 0.96 11.23
CA GLN A 63 -3.74 0.65 11.16
C GLN A 63 -4.03 -0.58 10.28
N ARG A 64 -4.66 -1.60 10.89
CA ARG A 64 -5.29 -2.71 10.16
C ARG A 64 -6.60 -2.22 9.55
N GLY A 65 -6.76 -2.43 8.23
CA GLY A 65 -8.03 -2.25 7.53
C GLY A 65 -8.14 -0.96 6.72
N GLN A 66 -9.12 -0.97 5.81
CA GLN A 66 -9.58 0.19 5.06
C GLN A 66 -10.01 1.28 6.04
N PRO A 67 -9.63 2.57 5.87
CA PRO A 67 -10.26 3.62 6.65
C PRO A 67 -11.77 3.50 6.48
N THR A 68 -12.47 3.24 7.58
CA THR A 68 -13.93 3.20 7.63
C THR A 68 -14.44 4.53 7.06
N LYS A 69 -15.50 4.49 6.24
CA LYS A 69 -16.09 5.63 5.52
C LYS A 69 -16.29 6.92 6.34
N LEU A 70 -16.24 6.84 7.67
CA LEU A 70 -16.27 7.95 8.63
C LEU A 70 -15.12 8.96 8.50
N ALA A 71 -13.97 8.63 7.88
CA ALA A 71 -12.87 9.60 7.75
C ALA A 71 -13.06 10.63 6.61
N PHE A 72 -14.03 10.44 5.71
CA PHE A 72 -14.25 11.36 4.58
C PHE A 72 -15.25 12.49 4.87
N GLN A 73 -15.88 12.49 6.06
CA GLN A 73 -16.92 13.46 6.39
C GLN A 73 -16.41 14.51 7.39
N ARG A 74 -15.43 15.30 6.96
CA ARG A 74 -15.16 16.61 7.60
C ARG A 74 -14.55 17.61 6.64
N ARG A 75 -15.35 18.05 5.67
CA ARG A 75 -15.27 19.43 5.16
C ARG A 75 -16.67 19.99 5.06
N LYS A 76 -16.80 21.22 5.58
CA LYS A 76 -17.92 22.17 5.51
C LYS A 76 -18.90 22.13 6.69
N ASN A 77 -18.58 22.91 7.71
CA ASN A 77 -19.41 24.05 8.12
C ASN A 77 -18.50 25.17 8.59
#